data_AF-A0A318T4B3-F1
#
_entry.id   AF-A0A318T4B3-F1
#
_cell.length_a   1.000
_cell.length_b   1.000
_cell.length_c   1.000
_cell.angle_alpha   90.00
_cell.angle_beta   90.00
_cell.angle_gamma   90.00
#
_symmetry.space_group_name_H-M   'P 1'
#
loop_
_entity.id
_entity.type
_entity.pdbx_description
1 polymer ?
#
loop_
_entity_poly.entity_id
_entity_poly.type
_entity_poly.pdbx_seq_one_letter_code
_entity_poly.pdbx_strand_id
1 'polypeptide(L)'
;MSKGEAPALRMRVENMRLVPATSYDQERLASYRNGSELRVVVTQKKNDALLRKYFAILGRVVADCNTPWKTKDQASEALKLALGVVELSKTVNNNFMQYPRSLAELDEPEFTEFFEQAMALLQNMTGVDPLTLGAEAGDVGEDQPTPTATDLPAKSEDGDNPGEVANDAAPSSATLSDGDKKSLAYLIKQLVASVGPDPQVVIATSQGVAAEYPHMSDFAKEKARTIVKQFMSVCEGKNELSDALEYVCGVAGIDPKDVEGAE
;
A
#
# COMPACT_ATOMS: atom_id res chain seq x y z
N MET A 1 3.28 -19.30 -17.90
CA MET A 1 2.33 -19.72 -18.95
C MET A 1 3.10 -20.46 -20.04
N SER A 2 2.90 -21.78 -20.16
CA SER A 2 3.62 -22.63 -21.13
C SER A 2 2.89 -22.66 -22.48
N LYS A 3 3.65 -22.71 -23.58
CA LYS A 3 3.28 -22.44 -24.98
C LYS A 3 2.31 -23.46 -25.64
N GLY A 4 1.58 -24.26 -24.85
CA GLY A 4 0.71 -25.33 -25.34
C GLY A 4 -0.65 -25.45 -24.65
N GLU A 5 -1.01 -24.49 -23.79
CA GLU A 5 -2.31 -24.49 -23.13
C GLU A 5 -3.37 -23.89 -24.07
N ALA A 6 -4.38 -24.69 -24.42
CA ALA A 6 -5.48 -24.23 -25.26
C ALA A 6 -6.24 -23.10 -24.51
N PRO A 7 -6.63 -22.01 -25.21
CA PRO A 7 -7.34 -20.91 -24.58
C PRO A 7 -8.65 -21.40 -23.93
N ALA A 8 -8.98 -20.85 -22.77
CA ALA A 8 -10.12 -21.28 -21.97
C ALA A 8 -11.44 -21.13 -22.74
N LEU A 9 -12.23 -22.22 -22.82
CA LEU A 9 -13.58 -22.18 -23.39
C LEU A 9 -14.54 -21.48 -22.43
N ARG A 10 -15.38 -20.59 -22.95
CA ARG A 10 -16.44 -19.96 -22.16
C ARG A 10 -17.71 -20.80 -22.26
N MET A 11 -18.23 -21.22 -21.12
CA MET A 11 -19.44 -22.03 -21.00
C MET A 11 -20.46 -21.30 -20.11
N ARG A 12 -21.74 -21.39 -20.44
CA ARG A 12 -22.86 -20.92 -19.64
C ARG A 12 -23.58 -22.12 -19.03
N VAL A 13 -24.03 -21.99 -17.78
CA VAL A 13 -24.88 -22.98 -17.13
C VAL A 13 -26.34 -22.71 -17.56
N GLU A 14 -26.93 -23.62 -18.32
CA GLU A 14 -28.35 -23.59 -18.66
C GLU A 14 -28.97 -24.95 -18.35
N ASN A 15 -30.08 -25.00 -17.61
CA ASN A 15 -30.80 -26.26 -17.32
C ASN A 15 -29.90 -27.40 -16.79
N MET A 16 -29.01 -27.10 -15.82
CA MET A 16 -28.06 -28.07 -15.24
C MET A 16 -27.02 -28.67 -16.20
N ARG A 17 -26.78 -28.03 -17.35
CA ARG A 17 -25.75 -28.41 -18.33
C ARG A 17 -24.91 -27.21 -18.74
N LEU A 18 -23.63 -27.46 -19.05
CA LEU A 18 -22.73 -26.46 -19.59
C LEU A 18 -22.95 -26.36 -21.10
N VAL A 19 -23.40 -25.21 -21.56
CA VAL A 19 -23.60 -24.88 -22.98
C VAL A 19 -22.53 -23.87 -23.40
N PRO A 20 -21.94 -23.97 -24.61
CA PRO A 20 -20.98 -22.97 -25.09
C PRO A 20 -21.58 -21.55 -25.07
N ALA A 21 -20.83 -20.58 -24.56
CA ALA A 21 -21.30 -19.20 -24.44
C ALA A 21 -21.22 -18.43 -25.77
N THR A 22 -20.31 -18.83 -26.67
CA THR A 22 -20.09 -18.19 -27.97
C THR A 22 -20.05 -19.24 -29.08
N SER A 23 -20.36 -18.85 -30.32
CA SER A 23 -20.29 -19.72 -31.50
C SER A 23 -18.90 -20.34 -31.70
N TYR A 24 -17.84 -19.59 -31.41
CA TYR A 24 -16.46 -20.07 -31.41
C TYR A 24 -16.24 -21.22 -30.40
N ASP A 25 -16.79 -21.11 -29.19
CA ASP A 25 -16.70 -22.16 -28.17
C ASP A 25 -17.45 -23.43 -28.61
N GLN A 26 -18.55 -23.27 -29.36
CA GLN A 26 -19.33 -24.38 -29.91
C GLN A 26 -18.55 -25.17 -30.96
N GLU A 27 -17.90 -24.49 -31.91
CA GLU A 27 -17.06 -25.13 -32.92
C GLU A 27 -15.86 -25.85 -32.28
N ARG A 28 -15.27 -25.24 -31.25
CA ARG A 28 -14.18 -25.85 -30.48
C ARG A 28 -14.66 -27.07 -29.70
N LEU A 29 -15.82 -27.01 -29.05
CA LEU A 29 -16.39 -28.17 -28.36
C LEU A 29 -16.71 -29.31 -29.34
N ALA A 30 -17.19 -28.98 -30.54
CA ALA A 30 -17.47 -29.94 -31.61
C ALA A 30 -16.21 -30.59 -32.20
N SER A 31 -15.03 -29.98 -32.03
CA SER A 31 -13.75 -30.58 -32.47
C SER A 31 -13.32 -31.78 -31.61
N TYR A 32 -13.84 -31.91 -30.39
CA TYR A 32 -13.58 -33.07 -29.55
C TYR A 32 -14.44 -34.25 -29.99
N ARG A 33 -13.86 -35.46 -29.94
CA ARG A 33 -14.60 -36.69 -30.23
C ARG A 33 -15.76 -36.85 -29.25
N ASN A 34 -16.93 -37.18 -29.78
CA ASN A 34 -18.11 -37.42 -28.96
C ASN A 34 -17.83 -38.60 -27.98
N GLY A 35 -18.05 -38.38 -26.68
CA GLY A 35 -17.73 -39.33 -25.61
C GLY A 35 -16.34 -39.17 -24.97
N SER A 36 -15.54 -38.17 -25.37
CA SER A 36 -14.27 -37.86 -24.68
C SER A 36 -14.52 -37.19 -23.33
N GLU A 37 -13.78 -37.60 -22.30
CA GLU A 37 -13.77 -36.96 -20.99
C GLU A 37 -12.83 -35.74 -21.01
N LEU A 38 -13.34 -34.58 -20.60
CA LEU A 38 -12.56 -33.35 -20.47
C LEU A 38 -12.44 -32.95 -19.01
N ARG A 39 -11.22 -32.66 -18.55
CA ARG A 39 -11.01 -32.00 -17.26
C ARG A 39 -11.33 -30.52 -17.41
N VAL A 40 -12.47 -30.11 -16.87
CA VAL A 40 -12.89 -28.70 -16.86
C VAL A 40 -12.48 -28.07 -15.54
N VAL A 41 -11.74 -26.96 -15.61
CA VAL A 41 -11.47 -26.08 -14.47
C VAL A 41 -12.45 -24.92 -14.55
N VAL A 42 -13.32 -24.80 -13.55
CA VAL A 42 -14.28 -23.69 -13.48
C VAL A 42 -13.55 -22.48 -12.92
N THR A 43 -13.20 -21.54 -13.78
CA THR A 43 -12.66 -20.24 -13.38
C THR A 43 -13.80 -19.23 -13.35
N GLN A 44 -14.28 -18.87 -12.16
CA GLN A 44 -15.22 -17.75 -12.03
C GLN A 44 -14.47 -16.45 -12.27
N LYS A 45 -15.02 -15.59 -13.12
CA LYS A 45 -14.57 -14.20 -13.27
C LYS A 45 -15.02 -13.40 -12.05
N LYS A 46 -14.34 -13.55 -10.90
CA LYS A 46 -14.52 -12.61 -9.79
C LYS A 46 -13.83 -11.29 -10.16
N ASN A 47 -14.64 -10.23 -10.23
CA ASN A 47 -14.28 -8.80 -10.20
C ASN A 47 -13.10 -8.33 -11.09
N ASP A 48 -13.06 -8.77 -12.35
CA ASP A 48 -12.02 -8.35 -13.30
C ASP A 48 -12.08 -6.83 -13.60
N ALA A 49 -13.27 -6.22 -13.52
CA ALA A 49 -13.46 -4.80 -13.83
C ALA A 49 -12.80 -3.86 -12.79
N LEU A 50 -13.08 -4.03 -11.49
CA LEU A 50 -12.47 -3.19 -10.46
C LEU A 50 -10.97 -3.46 -10.32
N LEU A 51 -10.54 -4.72 -10.49
CA LEU A 51 -9.12 -5.08 -10.46
C LEU A 51 -8.36 -4.42 -11.62
N ARG A 52 -8.91 -4.42 -12.85
CA ARG A 52 -8.33 -3.68 -13.98
C ARG A 52 -8.28 -2.17 -13.71
N LYS A 53 -9.36 -1.59 -13.16
CA LYS A 53 -9.41 -0.17 -12.80
C LYS A 53 -8.32 0.18 -11.79
N TYR A 54 -8.15 -0.64 -10.76
CA TYR A 54 -7.10 -0.48 -9.75
C TYR A 54 -5.69 -0.47 -10.38
N PHE A 55 -5.37 -1.46 -11.23
CA PHE A 55 -4.06 -1.51 -11.87
C PHE A 55 -3.84 -0.40 -12.91
N ALA A 56 -4.91 0.08 -13.56
CA ALA A 56 -4.83 1.23 -14.47
C ALA A 56 -4.47 2.51 -13.70
N ILE A 57 -5.13 2.75 -12.55
CA ILE A 57 -4.84 3.89 -11.68
C ILE A 57 -3.41 3.81 -11.15
N LEU A 58 -2.97 2.64 -10.65
CA LEU A 58 -1.59 2.46 -10.21
C LEU A 58 -0.57 2.72 -11.32
N GLY A 59 -0.85 2.31 -12.55
CA GLY A 59 0.01 2.58 -13.70
C GLY A 59 0.22 4.08 -13.92
N ARG A 60 -0.86 4.87 -13.82
CA ARG A 60 -0.78 6.35 -13.92
C ARG A 60 -0.06 6.96 -12.72
N VAL A 61 -0.38 6.54 -11.50
CA VAL A 61 0.28 7.07 -10.30
C VAL A 61 1.79 6.83 -10.31
N VAL A 62 2.25 5.68 -10.79
CA VAL A 62 3.69 5.40 -10.94
C VAL A 62 4.34 6.23 -12.06
N ALA A 63 3.59 6.59 -13.10
CA ALA A 63 4.09 7.40 -14.22
C ALA A 63 4.09 8.91 -13.93
N ASP A 64 3.03 9.40 -13.31
CA ASP A 64 2.73 10.83 -13.16
C ASP A 64 3.16 11.39 -11.80
N CYS A 65 3.25 10.54 -10.76
CA CYS A 65 3.59 10.98 -9.40
C CYS A 65 5.01 10.53 -8.99
N ASN A 66 5.66 11.34 -8.17
CA ASN A 66 6.96 10.99 -7.56
C ASN A 66 6.76 9.92 -6.48
N THR A 67 6.74 8.66 -6.89
CA THR A 67 6.57 7.51 -5.99
C THR A 67 7.89 6.74 -5.83
N PRO A 68 8.10 6.06 -4.69
CA PRO A 68 9.29 5.24 -4.47
C PRO A 68 9.29 3.93 -5.28
N TRP A 69 8.20 3.64 -6.01
CA TRP A 69 8.01 2.38 -6.72
C TRP A 69 8.40 2.51 -8.19
N LYS A 70 9.13 1.51 -8.71
CA LYS A 70 9.53 1.48 -10.12
C LYS A 70 8.49 0.80 -11.01
N THR A 71 7.62 -0.03 -10.43
CA THR A 71 6.64 -0.83 -11.14
C THR A 71 5.31 -0.82 -10.41
N LYS A 72 4.21 -0.96 -11.16
CA LYS A 72 2.86 -1.11 -10.60
C LYS A 72 2.74 -2.31 -9.65
N ASP A 73 3.51 -3.37 -9.89
CA ASP A 73 3.47 -4.57 -9.07
C ASP A 73 4.07 -4.31 -7.68
N GLN A 74 5.22 -3.62 -7.62
CA GLN A 74 5.83 -3.16 -6.37
C GLN A 74 4.92 -2.19 -5.60
N ALA A 75 4.24 -1.27 -6.30
CA ALA A 75 3.28 -0.38 -5.69
C ALA A 75 2.11 -1.17 -5.08
N SER A 76 1.60 -2.19 -5.78
CA SER A 76 0.52 -3.04 -5.27
C SER A 76 0.95 -3.86 -4.05
N GLU A 77 2.18 -4.37 -4.01
CA GLU A 77 2.72 -5.10 -2.86
C GLU A 77 2.89 -4.18 -1.65
N ALA A 78 3.45 -2.99 -1.86
CA ALA A 78 3.61 -2.00 -0.80
C ALA A 78 2.26 -1.55 -0.21
N LEU A 79 1.25 -1.34 -1.06
CA LEU A 79 -0.10 -1.00 -0.61
C LEU A 79 -0.76 -2.13 0.18
N LYS A 80 -0.60 -3.39 -0.25
CA LYS A 80 -1.10 -4.55 0.50
C LYS A 80 -0.43 -4.68 1.86
N LEU A 81 0.89 -4.46 1.94
CA LEU A 81 1.63 -4.45 3.20
C LEU A 81 1.16 -3.30 4.11
N ALA A 82 0.98 -2.09 3.57
CA ALA A 82 0.57 -0.92 4.33
C ALA A 82 -0.84 -1.05 4.91
N LEU A 83 -1.76 -1.67 4.16
CA LEU A 83 -3.15 -1.90 4.57
C LEU A 83 -3.34 -3.19 5.38
N GLY A 84 -2.28 -3.98 5.62
CA GLY A 84 -2.37 -5.20 6.40
C GLY A 84 -3.08 -6.36 5.71
N VAL A 85 -3.23 -6.31 4.39
CA VAL A 85 -3.76 -7.42 3.57
C VAL A 85 -2.64 -8.45 3.36
N VAL A 86 -2.23 -9.08 4.46
CA VAL A 86 -1.08 -9.98 4.54
C VAL A 86 -1.45 -11.30 5.20
N GLU A 87 -0.88 -12.38 4.70
CA GLU A 87 -0.89 -13.67 5.36
C GLU A 87 0.35 -13.80 6.25
N LEU A 88 0.10 -14.09 7.53
CA LEU A 88 1.13 -14.35 8.51
C LEU A 88 1.52 -15.82 8.44
N SER A 89 2.75 -16.07 8.01
CA SER A 89 3.34 -17.40 8.03
C SER A 89 4.48 -17.46 9.04
N LYS A 90 4.72 -18.64 9.60
CA LYS A 90 5.92 -18.91 10.39
C LYS A 90 6.91 -19.68 9.53
N THR A 91 8.13 -19.17 9.46
CA THR A 91 9.23 -19.91 8.86
C THR A 91 9.61 -21.12 9.73
N VAL A 92 10.34 -22.07 9.15
CA VAL A 92 10.85 -23.25 9.87
C VAL A 92 11.68 -22.87 11.11
N ASN A 93 12.29 -21.68 11.08
CA ASN A 93 13.05 -21.11 12.20
C ASN A 93 12.18 -20.37 13.23
N ASN A 94 10.86 -20.51 13.17
CA ASN A 94 9.88 -19.83 14.03
C ASN A 94 9.91 -18.28 13.95
N ASN A 95 10.54 -17.71 12.91
CA ASN A 95 10.43 -16.28 12.62
C ASN A 95 9.13 -16.02 11.86
N PHE A 96 8.42 -14.96 12.25
CA PHE A 96 7.23 -14.49 11.56
C PHE A 96 7.61 -13.84 10.23
N MET A 97 6.93 -14.24 9.17
CA MET A 97 7.10 -13.67 7.84
C MET A 97 5.72 -13.32 7.28
N GLN A 98 5.60 -12.08 6.82
CA GLN A 98 4.38 -11.54 6.23
C GLN A 98 4.48 -11.62 4.72
N TYR A 99 3.51 -12.28 4.10
CA TYR A 99 3.38 -12.31 2.65
C TYR A 99 2.12 -11.55 2.24
N PRO A 100 2.18 -10.63 1.27
CA PRO A 100 0.98 -9.98 0.76
C PRO A 100 0.00 -11.01 0.22
N ARG A 101 -1.26 -10.96 0.66
CA ARG A 101 -2.30 -11.86 0.14
C ARG A 101 -2.61 -11.53 -1.31
N SER A 102 -3.05 -12.54 -2.08
CA SER A 102 -3.47 -12.31 -3.47
C SER A 102 -4.75 -11.47 -3.51
N LEU A 103 -4.79 -10.44 -4.36
CA LEU A 103 -6.00 -9.62 -4.54
C LEU A 103 -7.19 -10.41 -5.11
N ALA A 104 -6.91 -11.55 -5.75
CA ALA A 104 -7.94 -12.44 -6.30
C ALA A 104 -8.63 -13.30 -5.24
N GLU A 105 -8.06 -13.39 -4.03
CA GLU A 105 -8.61 -14.19 -2.93
C GLU A 105 -9.49 -13.38 -1.98
N LEU A 106 -9.51 -12.05 -2.13
CA LEU A 106 -10.41 -11.18 -1.38
C LEU A 106 -11.83 -11.30 -1.94
N ASP A 107 -12.80 -11.26 -1.04
CA ASP A 107 -14.19 -11.17 -1.44
C ASP A 107 -14.54 -9.75 -1.94
N GLU A 108 -15.63 -9.62 -2.70
CA GLU A 108 -16.04 -8.36 -3.33
C GLU A 108 -16.18 -7.17 -2.36
N PRO A 109 -16.80 -7.31 -1.16
CA PRO A 109 -16.81 -6.22 -0.19
C PRO A 109 -15.41 -5.91 0.36
N GLU A 110 -14.60 -6.93 0.67
CA GLU A 110 -13.24 -6.76 1.19
C GLU A 110 -12.34 -6.04 0.16
N PHE A 111 -12.48 -6.37 -1.13
CA PHE A 111 -11.72 -5.73 -2.19
C PHE A 111 -12.15 -4.27 -2.40
N THR A 112 -13.43 -3.96 -2.19
CA THR A 112 -13.95 -2.58 -2.29
C THR A 112 -13.39 -1.71 -1.17
N GLU A 113 -13.41 -2.21 0.07
CA GLU A 113 -12.80 -1.51 1.21
C GLU A 113 -11.29 -1.32 1.01
N PHE A 114 -10.58 -2.37 0.56
CA PHE A 114 -9.17 -2.27 0.20
C PHE A 114 -8.93 -1.20 -0.88
N PHE A 115 -9.77 -1.18 -1.92
CA PHE A 115 -9.65 -0.22 -3.01
C PHE A 115 -9.81 1.22 -2.49
N GLU A 116 -10.84 1.50 -1.70
CA GLU A 116 -11.08 2.83 -1.12
C GLU A 116 -9.93 3.28 -0.22
N GLN A 117 -9.46 2.39 0.66
CA GLN A 117 -8.33 2.67 1.55
C GLN A 117 -7.03 2.89 0.77
N ALA A 118 -6.79 2.10 -0.28
CA ALA A 118 -5.62 2.26 -1.14
C ALA A 118 -5.65 3.59 -1.88
N MET A 119 -6.81 4.01 -2.41
CA MET A 119 -6.95 5.32 -3.06
C MET A 119 -6.72 6.46 -2.07
N ALA A 120 -7.27 6.38 -0.85
CA ALA A 120 -7.03 7.37 0.19
C ALA A 120 -5.55 7.48 0.58
N LEU A 121 -4.85 6.35 0.68
CA LEU A 121 -3.42 6.32 1.00
C LEU A 121 -2.58 6.94 -0.14
N LEU A 122 -2.92 6.62 -1.40
CA LEU A 122 -2.28 7.22 -2.57
C LEU A 122 -2.51 8.73 -2.63
N GLN A 123 -3.73 9.20 -2.35
CA GLN A 123 -4.06 10.62 -2.30
C GLN A 123 -3.25 11.34 -1.21
N ASN A 124 -3.15 10.77 -0.01
CA ASN A 124 -2.37 11.34 1.09
C ASN A 124 -0.87 11.39 0.75
N MET A 125 -0.37 10.41 0.01
CA MET A 125 1.05 10.31 -0.33
C MET A 125 1.46 11.21 -1.50
N THR A 126 0.60 11.34 -2.51
CA THR A 126 0.94 12.04 -3.76
C THR A 126 0.32 13.43 -3.86
N GLY A 127 -0.67 13.75 -3.01
CA GLY A 127 -1.42 15.01 -3.05
C GLY A 127 -2.36 15.14 -4.25
N VAL A 128 -2.39 14.15 -5.14
CA VAL A 128 -3.26 14.08 -6.32
C VAL A 128 -4.38 13.09 -6.04
N ASP A 129 -5.63 13.44 -6.37
CA ASP A 129 -6.74 12.51 -6.28
C ASP A 129 -6.57 11.40 -7.36
N PRO A 130 -6.31 10.15 -6.99
CA PRO A 130 -6.11 9.07 -7.96
C PRO A 130 -7.39 8.70 -8.71
N LEU A 131 -8.57 9.10 -8.23
CA LEU A 131 -9.85 8.84 -8.90
C LEU A 131 -10.09 9.79 -10.09
N THR A 132 -9.58 11.02 -10.04
CA THR A 132 -9.68 11.95 -11.17
C THR A 132 -8.77 11.51 -12.32
N LEU A 133 -7.59 10.98 -12.00
CA LEU A 133 -6.71 10.32 -12.97
C LEU A 133 -7.34 9.07 -13.61
N GLY A 134 -8.17 8.34 -12.87
CA GLY A 134 -8.94 7.21 -13.38
C GLY A 134 -10.14 7.60 -14.25
N ALA A 135 -10.71 8.80 -14.08
CA ALA A 135 -11.81 9.32 -14.90
C ALA A 135 -11.32 9.88 -16.24
N GLU A 136 -10.11 10.45 -16.28
CA GLU A 136 -9.42 10.86 -17.51
C GLU A 136 -8.75 9.69 -18.26
N ALA A 137 -8.74 8.49 -17.66
CA ALA A 137 -8.37 7.23 -18.28
C ALA A 137 -9.65 6.55 -18.77
N GLY A 138 -10.08 6.92 -19.98
CA GLY A 138 -11.40 6.57 -20.51
C GLY A 138 -11.81 5.10 -20.37
N ASP A 139 -13.14 4.95 -20.28
CA ASP A 139 -13.94 3.88 -20.89
C ASP A 139 -13.17 2.58 -21.13
N VAL A 140 -13.20 1.67 -20.15
CA VAL A 140 -12.75 0.30 -20.33
C VAL A 140 -13.83 -0.39 -21.17
N GLY A 141 -13.75 -0.19 -22.49
CA GLY A 141 -14.70 -0.69 -23.47
C GLY A 141 -15.01 -2.18 -23.30
N GLU A 142 -16.29 -2.49 -23.48
CA GLU A 142 -16.76 -3.86 -23.68
C GLU A 142 -16.01 -4.51 -24.85
N ASP A 143 -15.56 -5.76 -24.63
CA ASP A 143 -15.01 -6.74 -25.58
C ASP A 143 -14.58 -6.23 -26.98
N GLN A 144 -13.26 -6.18 -27.23
CA GLN A 144 -12.74 -6.57 -28.53
C GLN A 144 -11.56 -7.57 -28.42
N PRO A 145 -11.55 -8.62 -29.25
CA PRO A 145 -10.48 -9.61 -29.30
C PRO A 145 -9.23 -9.00 -29.92
N THR A 146 -8.06 -9.32 -29.35
CA THR A 146 -6.76 -8.96 -29.91
C THR A 146 -6.48 -9.68 -31.23
N PRO A 147 -6.01 -8.97 -32.27
CA PRO A 147 -5.16 -9.57 -33.30
C PRO A 147 -3.75 -8.96 -33.25
N THR A 148 -2.80 -9.87 -33.03
CA THR A 148 -1.51 -10.06 -33.73
C THR A 148 -0.64 -8.86 -34.14
N ALA A 149 0.61 -8.93 -33.68
CA ALA A 149 1.77 -8.09 -33.98
C ALA A 149 2.04 -7.80 -35.47
N THR A 150 2.55 -6.60 -35.79
CA THR A 150 3.73 -6.42 -36.67
C THR A 150 4.36 -5.02 -36.52
N ASP A 151 5.70 -5.02 -36.48
CA ASP A 151 6.67 -3.97 -36.89
C ASP A 151 6.81 -2.60 -36.19
N LEU A 152 7.99 -2.45 -35.56
CA LEU A 152 8.74 -1.19 -35.42
C LEU A 152 9.14 -0.66 -36.82
N PRO A 153 9.29 0.67 -36.99
CA PRO A 153 10.67 1.18 -37.03
C PRO A 153 10.90 2.59 -36.43
N ALA A 154 12.11 2.73 -35.88
CA ALA A 154 13.08 3.82 -35.98
C ALA A 154 12.69 5.32 -35.88
N LYS A 155 13.22 5.94 -34.80
CA LYS A 155 14.23 7.02 -34.77
C LYS A 155 14.01 8.31 -35.59
N SER A 156 13.88 9.43 -34.88
CA SER A 156 14.45 10.74 -35.25
C SER A 156 14.93 11.50 -34.00
N GLU A 157 16.18 11.94 -34.04
CA GLU A 157 16.81 12.92 -33.14
C GLU A 157 16.55 14.36 -33.66
N ASP A 158 17.05 15.36 -32.91
CA ASP A 158 16.96 16.83 -33.05
C ASP A 158 15.70 17.47 -32.46
N GLY A 159 15.76 18.49 -31.60
CA GLY A 159 16.88 19.28 -31.08
C GLY A 159 16.31 20.56 -30.44
N ASP A 160 17.10 21.15 -29.55
CA ASP A 160 17.03 22.54 -29.06
C ASP A 160 16.08 22.92 -27.89
N ASN A 161 16.72 23.36 -26.81
CA ASN A 161 16.24 24.10 -25.64
C ASN A 161 16.75 25.55 -25.83
N PRO A 162 16.04 26.63 -25.44
CA PRO A 162 16.05 27.06 -24.03
C PRO A 162 14.82 27.87 -23.57
N GLY A 163 14.48 27.76 -22.29
CA GLY A 163 13.42 28.57 -21.67
C GLY A 163 13.45 28.54 -20.15
N GLU A 164 14.44 29.21 -19.59
CA GLU A 164 14.63 29.49 -18.16
C GLU A 164 13.50 30.39 -17.62
N VAL A 165 12.73 29.92 -16.63
CA VAL A 165 12.07 30.79 -15.66
C VAL A 165 12.14 30.16 -14.27
N ALA A 166 12.85 30.87 -13.40
CA ALA A 166 12.93 30.64 -11.98
C ALA A 166 11.54 30.57 -11.34
N ASN A 167 11.36 29.62 -10.42
CA ASN A 167 10.50 29.85 -9.26
C ASN A 167 11.21 29.33 -8.02
N ASP A 168 11.74 30.31 -7.31
CA ASP A 168 12.20 30.28 -5.94
C ASP A 168 11.01 29.94 -5.03
N ALA A 169 11.07 28.80 -4.35
CA ALA A 169 10.22 28.50 -3.21
C ALA A 169 11.03 27.67 -2.22
N ALA A 170 11.59 28.38 -1.24
CA ALA A 170 12.32 27.85 -0.11
C ALA A 170 11.56 26.75 0.65
N PRO A 171 12.25 25.78 1.27
CA PRO A 171 11.64 24.79 2.15
C PRO A 171 11.18 25.46 3.45
N SER A 172 9.88 25.43 3.72
CA SER A 172 9.32 25.88 5.00
C SER A 172 9.87 25.04 6.15
N SER A 173 10.67 25.68 7.01
CA SER A 173 11.10 25.16 8.30
C SER A 173 9.89 24.81 9.16
N ALA A 174 9.53 23.52 9.24
CA ALA A 174 8.43 23.04 10.08
C ALA A 174 8.78 23.21 11.56
N THR A 175 8.24 24.26 12.20
CA THR A 175 8.36 24.49 13.64
C THR A 175 7.21 23.80 14.38
N LEU A 176 7.53 23.02 15.42
CA LEU A 176 6.53 22.37 16.29
C LEU A 176 5.59 23.42 16.92
N SER A 177 4.28 23.19 16.83
CA SER A 177 3.29 24.01 17.53
C SER A 177 3.35 23.78 19.05
N ASP A 178 2.87 24.74 19.84
CA ASP A 178 2.82 24.59 21.30
C ASP A 178 1.90 23.43 21.75
N GLY A 179 0.88 23.10 20.95
CA GLY A 179 0.02 21.93 21.16
C GLY A 179 0.77 20.60 20.93
N ASP A 180 1.61 20.54 19.90
CA ASP A 180 2.44 19.37 19.61
C ASP A 180 3.49 19.15 20.71
N LYS A 181 4.14 20.22 21.18
CA LYS A 181 5.10 20.15 22.28
C LYS A 181 4.48 19.62 23.57
N LYS A 182 3.26 20.06 23.92
CA LYS A 182 2.54 19.53 25.10
C LYS A 182 2.20 18.04 24.95
N SER A 183 1.78 17.64 23.75
CA SER A 183 1.46 16.23 23.46
C SER A 183 2.71 15.35 23.54
N LEU A 184 3.84 15.83 23.02
CA LEU A 184 5.14 15.17 23.14
C LEU A 184 5.63 15.12 24.60
N ALA A 185 5.49 16.20 25.38
CA ALA A 185 5.84 16.20 26.81
C ALA A 185 5.07 15.11 27.58
N TYR A 186 3.77 15.00 27.32
CA TYR A 186 2.92 14.00 27.96
C TYR A 186 3.31 12.58 27.56
N LEU A 187 3.58 12.35 26.27
CA LEU A 187 4.10 11.07 25.78
C LEU A 187 5.40 10.70 26.49
N ILE A 188 6.36 11.62 26.60
CA ILE A 188 7.65 11.36 27.26
C ILE A 188 7.42 10.96 28.72
N LYS A 189 6.57 11.67 29.47
CA LYS A 189 6.24 11.33 30.86
C LYS A 189 5.68 9.91 31.01
N GLN A 190 4.74 9.54 30.14
CA GLN A 190 4.14 8.20 30.15
C GLN A 190 5.15 7.10 29.76
N LEU A 191 6.06 7.41 28.83
CA LEU A 191 7.11 6.48 28.42
C LEU A 191 8.13 6.27 29.54
N VAL A 192 8.57 7.33 30.23
CA VAL A 192 9.46 7.21 31.41
C VAL A 192 8.84 6.30 32.48
N ALA A 193 7.54 6.46 32.76
CA ALA A 193 6.83 5.64 33.74
C ALA A 193 6.64 4.18 33.31
N SER A 194 6.71 3.90 32.00
CA SER A 194 6.51 2.56 31.43
C SER A 194 7.81 1.87 31.00
N VAL A 195 8.97 2.50 31.19
CA VAL A 195 10.27 1.87 30.97
C VAL A 195 10.47 0.78 32.00
N GLY A 196 10.37 -0.47 31.54
CA GLY A 196 10.63 -1.68 32.29
C GLY A 196 11.38 -2.71 31.43
N PRO A 197 11.50 -3.97 31.89
CA PRO A 197 12.19 -5.02 31.16
C PRO A 197 11.46 -5.46 29.88
N ASP A 198 10.18 -5.11 29.71
CA ASP A 198 9.38 -5.51 28.56
C ASP A 198 9.13 -4.34 27.60
N PRO A 199 9.69 -4.37 26.37
CA PRO A 199 9.46 -3.33 25.36
C PRO A 199 8.01 -3.28 24.85
N GLN A 200 7.19 -4.32 25.06
CA GLN A 200 5.78 -4.29 24.65
C GLN A 200 4.96 -3.28 25.46
N VAL A 201 5.34 -3.01 26.71
CA VAL A 201 4.67 -2.02 27.56
C VAL A 201 4.85 -0.61 26.98
N VAL A 202 6.05 -0.29 26.49
CA VAL A 202 6.36 0.99 25.83
C VAL A 202 5.51 1.19 24.57
N ILE A 203 5.34 0.13 23.77
CA ILE A 203 4.51 0.17 22.55
C ILE A 203 3.04 0.40 22.92
N ALA A 204 2.51 -0.38 23.87
CA ALA A 204 1.11 -0.27 24.31
C ALA A 204 0.82 1.13 24.88
N THR A 205 1.70 1.66 25.72
CA THR A 205 1.60 3.03 26.25
C THR A 205 1.61 4.07 25.14
N SER A 206 2.51 3.94 24.16
CA SER A 206 2.57 4.89 23.03
C SER A 206 1.30 4.91 22.17
N GLN A 207 0.68 3.74 21.96
CA GLN A 207 -0.57 3.62 21.21
C GLN A 207 -1.75 4.20 21.99
N GLY A 208 -1.79 3.99 23.32
CA GLY A 208 -2.79 4.60 24.20
C GLY A 208 -2.74 6.13 24.17
N VAL A 209 -1.54 6.72 24.27
CA VAL A 209 -1.36 8.18 24.20
C VAL A 209 -1.70 8.73 22.81
N ALA A 210 -1.38 8.01 21.74
CA ALA A 210 -1.73 8.43 20.38
C ALA A 210 -3.25 8.49 20.15
N ALA A 211 -4.03 7.65 20.83
CA ALA A 211 -5.50 7.69 20.77
C ALA A 211 -6.09 8.90 21.52
N GLU A 212 -5.39 9.41 22.53
CA GLU A 212 -5.82 10.57 23.34
C GLU A 212 -5.61 11.91 22.60
N TYR A 213 -4.70 11.95 21.62
CA TYR A 213 -4.36 13.15 20.84
C TYR A 213 -4.48 12.93 19.31
N PRO A 214 -5.70 12.79 18.78
CA PRO A 214 -5.92 12.54 17.34
C PRO A 214 -5.52 13.74 16.44
N HIS A 215 -5.32 14.92 17.02
CA HIS A 215 -5.01 16.17 16.30
C HIS A 215 -3.53 16.54 16.24
N MET A 216 -2.62 15.61 16.58
CA MET A 216 -1.17 15.85 16.48
C MET A 216 -0.74 16.07 15.01
N SER A 217 0.15 17.04 14.77
CA SER A 217 0.71 17.26 13.43
C SER A 217 1.54 16.05 12.97
N ASP A 218 1.66 15.85 11.66
CA ASP A 218 2.42 14.70 11.14
C ASP A 218 3.91 14.80 11.50
N PHE A 219 4.44 16.02 11.59
CA PHE A 219 5.79 16.26 12.12
C PHE A 219 5.92 15.83 13.58
N ALA A 220 4.92 16.11 14.42
CA ALA A 220 4.91 15.66 15.81
C ALA A 220 4.80 14.12 15.92
N LYS A 221 4.00 13.48 15.05
CA LYS A 221 3.90 12.01 15.00
C LYS A 221 5.23 11.35 14.63
N GLU A 222 6.00 11.95 13.72
CA GLU A 222 7.33 11.46 13.35
C GLU A 222 8.32 11.58 14.52
N LYS A 223 8.27 12.70 15.25
CA LYS A 223 9.06 12.90 16.48
C LYS A 223 8.66 11.90 17.57
N ALA A 224 7.37 11.67 17.79
CA ALA A 224 6.86 10.68 18.73
C ALA A 224 7.37 9.25 18.42
N ARG A 225 7.40 8.83 17.15
CA ARG A 225 7.97 7.54 16.75
C ARG A 225 9.47 7.43 17.08
N THR A 226 10.21 8.51 16.87
CA THR A 226 11.63 8.59 17.22
C THR A 226 11.84 8.44 18.72
N ILE A 227 11.00 9.09 19.52
CA ILE A 227 11.01 9.01 20.98
C ILE A 227 10.73 7.59 21.48
N VAL A 228 9.67 6.95 20.96
CA VAL A 228 9.32 5.57 21.32
C VAL A 228 10.45 4.60 20.98
N LYS A 229 11.11 4.78 19.83
CA LYS A 229 12.27 3.97 19.44
C LYS A 229 13.44 4.12 20.40
N GLN A 230 13.68 5.33 20.91
CA GLN A 230 14.74 5.56 21.88
C GLN A 230 14.44 4.87 23.21
N PHE A 231 13.19 4.92 23.71
CA PHE A 231 12.80 4.22 24.93
C PHE A 231 12.81 2.69 24.79
N MET A 232 12.49 2.14 23.61
CA MET A 232 12.70 0.71 23.34
C MET A 232 14.18 0.32 23.44
N SER A 233 15.09 1.17 22.98
CA SER A 233 16.53 0.95 23.12
C SER A 233 17.00 0.96 24.59
N VAL A 234 16.30 1.67 25.47
CA VAL A 234 16.54 1.64 26.92
C VAL A 234 16.06 0.31 27.51
N CYS A 235 14.86 -0.18 27.13
CA CYS A 235 14.36 -1.49 27.56
C CYS A 235 15.26 -2.65 27.13
N GLU A 236 15.91 -2.54 25.97
CA GLU A 236 16.88 -3.52 25.48
C GLU A 236 18.26 -3.43 26.17
N GLY A 237 18.44 -2.49 27.11
CA GLY A 237 19.69 -2.26 27.83
C GLY A 237 20.81 -1.66 26.97
N LYS A 238 20.48 -1.09 25.81
CA LYS A 238 21.46 -0.52 24.88
C LYS A 238 21.83 0.93 25.22
N ASN A 239 20.92 1.66 25.89
CA ASN A 239 21.11 3.04 26.32
C ASN A 239 20.66 3.23 27.77
N GLU A 240 21.29 4.14 28.50
CA GLU A 240 20.84 4.56 29.82
C GLU A 240 19.62 5.50 29.72
N LEU A 241 18.77 5.47 30.74
CA LEU A 241 17.53 6.26 30.78
C LEU A 241 17.81 7.77 30.74
N SER A 242 18.90 8.22 31.39
CA SER A 242 19.35 9.62 31.41
C SER A 242 19.70 10.13 30.00
N ASP A 243 20.48 9.37 29.26
CA ASP A 243 20.94 9.74 27.92
C ASP A 243 19.78 9.72 26.92
N ALA A 244 18.85 8.78 27.09
CA ALA A 244 17.63 8.72 26.31
C ALA A 244 16.73 9.93 26.57
N LEU A 245 16.60 10.37 27.83
CA LEU A 245 15.82 11.55 28.20
C LEU A 245 16.38 12.83 27.61
N GLU A 246 17.69 13.05 27.69
CA GLU A 246 18.34 14.24 27.12
C GLU A 246 18.13 14.31 25.60
N TYR A 247 18.33 13.18 24.90
CA TYR A 247 18.10 13.07 23.47
C TYR A 247 16.65 13.34 23.08
N VAL A 248 15.71 12.72 23.79
CA VAL A 248 14.27 12.81 23.52
C VAL A 248 13.74 14.23 23.77
N CYS A 249 14.21 14.89 24.84
CA CYS A 249 13.87 16.28 25.14
C CYS A 249 14.42 17.22 24.04
N GLY A 250 15.64 16.97 23.55
CA GLY A 250 16.21 17.68 22.41
C GLY A 250 15.42 17.49 21.11
N VAL A 251 14.93 16.28 20.85
CA VAL A 251 14.11 15.96 19.68
C VAL A 251 12.75 16.65 19.73
N ALA A 252 12.16 16.77 20.92
CA ALA A 252 10.87 17.44 21.12
C ALA A 252 10.99 18.98 21.27
N GLY A 253 12.20 19.49 21.49
CA GLY A 253 12.43 20.92 21.77
C GLY A 253 11.78 21.36 23.09
N ILE A 254 11.85 20.49 24.10
CA ILE A 254 11.26 20.66 25.44
C ILE A 254 12.39 20.63 26.47
N ASP A 255 12.32 21.48 27.49
CA ASP A 255 13.29 21.44 28.56
C ASP A 255 13.10 20.17 29.41
N PRO A 256 14.17 19.43 29.77
CA PRO A 256 14.06 18.17 30.53
C PRO A 256 13.38 18.37 31.91
N LYS A 257 13.42 19.59 32.45
CA LYS A 257 12.75 19.98 33.70
C LYS A 257 11.21 19.98 33.60
N ASP A 258 10.64 20.09 32.41
CA ASP A 258 9.19 20.03 32.21
C ASP A 258 8.65 18.59 32.24
N VAL A 259 9.57 17.62 32.08
CA VAL A 259 9.30 16.18 32.10
C VAL A 259 9.60 15.60 33.49
N GLU A 260 10.67 16.04 34.14
CA GLU A 260 11.01 15.72 35.52
C GLU A 260 10.21 16.58 36.52
N GLY A 261 8.96 16.21 36.79
CA GLY A 261 8.13 16.98 37.73
C GLY A 261 6.85 16.29 38.19
N ALA A 262 6.98 15.39 39.16
CA ALA A 262 6.22 15.32 40.42
C ALA A 262 6.64 14.04 41.16
N GLU A 263 7.23 14.22 42.35
CA GLU A 263 7.53 13.25 43.44
C GLU A 263 7.34 11.74 43.21
#